data_AF-A0A4P5TLI7-F1
#
_entry.id   AF-A0A4P5TLI7-F1
#
_cell.length_a   1.000
_cell.length_b   1.000
_cell.length_c   1.000
_cell.angle_alpha   90.00
_cell.angle_beta   90.00
_cell.angle_gamma   90.00
#
_symmetry.space_group_name_H-M   'P 1'
#
loop_
_entity.id
_entity.type
_entity.pdbx_description
1 polymer ?
#
loop_
_entity_poly.entity_id
_entity_poly.type
_entity_poly.pdbx_seq_one_letter_code
_entity_poly.pdbx_strand_id
1 'polypeptide(L)'
;MIPASAIYFGIFCDAIFDWSIQREKYKKIIAPIIFSASLLYYLIGERQVFFLLKPTDASADMYFGNHIFSEAITISNYITNHSKATDRILVVGSEPEIYFYSQRQSSTAYIYDFPLVENHSMKDSMVHEFTNQLMLHHPIFVINTKSHWYDEWFHTWVLNNVLYINSEYDLKGFCYCNEKGKDIFIWTNSINNIPKNKILWEIYKKKETEMKKI
;
A
#
# COMPACT_ATOMS: atom_id res chain seq x y z
N MET A 1 -3.01 -5.35 16.89
CA MET A 1 -2.97 -5.33 18.38
C MET A 1 -2.50 -6.68 18.96
N ILE A 2 -1.29 -7.15 18.64
CA ILE A 2 -0.90 -8.56 18.93
C ILE A 2 0.38 -8.70 19.79
N PRO A 3 1.42 -7.84 19.68
CA PRO A 3 2.64 -8.06 20.48
C PRO A 3 2.45 -7.81 21.98
N ALA A 4 1.82 -6.70 22.34
CA ALA A 4 1.63 -6.33 23.75
C ALA A 4 0.72 -7.31 24.49
N SER A 5 -0.38 -7.75 23.85
CA SER A 5 -1.29 -8.75 24.40
C SER A 5 -0.62 -10.12 24.55
N ALA A 6 0.25 -10.52 23.62
CA ALA A 6 1.03 -11.75 23.76
C ALA A 6 2.00 -11.71 24.96
N ILE A 7 2.63 -10.57 25.22
CA ILE A 7 3.51 -10.39 26.40
C ILE A 7 2.70 -10.46 27.70
N TYR A 8 1.58 -9.75 27.79
CA TYR A 8 0.70 -9.82 28.97
C TYR A 8 0.12 -11.22 29.17
N PHE A 9 -0.20 -11.94 28.09
CA PHE A 9 -0.65 -13.32 28.16
C PHE A 9 0.46 -14.27 28.63
N GLY A 10 1.70 -14.07 28.18
CA GLY A 10 2.87 -14.80 28.67
C GLY A 10 3.10 -14.60 30.17
N ILE A 11 3.06 -13.35 30.64
CA ILE A 11 3.20 -13.00 32.07
C ILE A 11 2.04 -13.58 32.89
N PHE A 12 0.81 -13.55 32.36
CA PHE A 12 -0.36 -14.14 33.01
C PHE A 12 -0.25 -15.65 33.15
N CYS A 13 0.20 -16.36 32.10
CA CYS A 13 0.46 -17.79 32.16
C CYS A 13 1.55 -18.12 33.19
N ASP A 14 2.65 -17.38 33.20
CA ASP A 14 3.76 -17.56 34.15
C ASP A 14 3.31 -17.39 35.60
N ALA A 15 2.56 -16.32 35.89
CA ALA A 15 1.99 -16.05 37.21
C ALA A 15 1.00 -17.14 37.68
N ILE A 16 0.17 -17.67 36.78
CA ILE A 16 -0.73 -18.80 37.09
C ILE A 16 0.04 -20.08 37.36
N PHE A 17 1.08 -20.36 36.56
CA PHE A 17 1.90 -21.55 36.77
C PHE A 17 2.66 -21.49 38.09
N ASP A 18 3.15 -20.32 38.49
CA ASP A 18 3.82 -20.13 39.78
C ASP A 18 2.88 -20.14 40.98
N TRP A 19 1.65 -19.64 40.81
CA TRP A 19 0.66 -19.62 41.88
C TRP A 19 -0.08 -20.95 42.08
N SER A 20 -0.39 -21.69 41.00
CA SER A 20 -1.35 -22.82 41.05
C SER A 20 -0.71 -24.21 41.10
N ILE A 21 0.54 -24.39 40.65
CA ILE A 21 1.12 -25.74 40.45
C ILE A 21 2.50 -25.85 41.10
N GLN A 22 2.54 -26.27 42.37
CA GLN A 22 3.78 -26.54 43.11
C GLN A 22 4.53 -27.81 42.65
N ARG A 23 4.03 -28.53 41.62
CA ARG A 23 4.62 -29.78 41.12
C ARG A 23 5.10 -29.63 39.68
N GLU A 24 6.42 -29.52 39.48
CA GLU A 24 7.08 -29.32 38.17
C GLU A 24 6.58 -30.23 37.04
N LYS A 25 6.24 -31.48 37.38
CA LYS A 25 5.78 -32.49 36.39
C LYS A 25 4.54 -32.06 35.61
N TYR A 26 3.62 -31.33 36.25
CA TYR A 26 2.37 -30.91 35.60
C TYR A 26 2.55 -29.63 34.77
N LYS A 27 3.48 -28.73 35.16
CA LYS A 27 3.84 -27.54 34.36
C LYS A 27 4.31 -27.95 32.95
N LYS A 28 5.15 -29.00 32.86
CA LYS A 28 5.69 -29.53 31.59
C LYS A 28 4.64 -30.14 30.65
N ILE A 29 3.45 -30.48 31.15
CA ILE A 29 2.39 -31.13 30.35
C ILE A 29 1.25 -30.15 30.05
N ILE A 30 0.86 -29.32 31.01
CA ILE A 30 -0.29 -28.42 30.86
C ILE A 30 0.03 -27.27 29.89
N ALA A 31 1.24 -26.70 29.96
CA ALA A 31 1.66 -25.62 29.07
C ALA A 31 1.59 -25.99 27.58
N PRO A 32 2.17 -27.11 27.10
CA PRO A 32 2.06 -27.48 25.69
C PRO A 32 0.62 -27.80 25.28
N ILE A 33 -0.21 -28.39 26.17
CA ILE A 33 -1.62 -28.66 25.86
C ILE A 33 -2.38 -27.35 25.62
N ILE A 34 -2.23 -26.36 26.50
CA ILE A 34 -2.89 -25.06 26.35
C ILE A 34 -2.41 -24.39 25.07
N PHE A 35 -1.09 -24.37 24.82
CA PHE A 35 -0.53 -23.82 23.60
C PHE A 35 -1.09 -24.52 22.35
N SER A 36 -1.11 -25.85 22.32
CA SER A 36 -1.67 -26.63 21.20
C SER A 36 -3.16 -26.37 21.01
N ALA A 37 -3.93 -26.25 22.09
CA ALA A 37 -5.36 -25.92 22.00
C ALA A 37 -5.60 -24.51 21.46
N SER A 38 -4.84 -23.52 21.94
CA SER A 38 -4.89 -22.13 21.44
C SER A 38 -4.47 -22.04 19.98
N LEU A 39 -3.38 -22.72 19.60
CA LEU A 39 -2.91 -22.78 18.23
C LEU A 39 -3.96 -23.43 17.32
N LEU A 40 -4.53 -24.57 17.74
CA LEU A 40 -5.56 -25.26 16.98
C LEU A 40 -6.82 -24.41 16.83
N TYR A 41 -7.26 -23.74 17.90
CA TYR A 41 -8.39 -22.80 17.85
C TYR A 41 -8.14 -21.67 16.85
N TYR A 42 -6.95 -21.08 16.86
CA TYR A 42 -6.57 -20.02 15.91
C TYR A 42 -6.51 -20.53 14.47
N LEU A 43 -5.88 -21.69 14.22
CA LEU A 43 -5.81 -22.31 12.89
C LEU A 43 -7.19 -22.68 12.33
N ILE A 44 -8.12 -23.11 13.19
CA ILE A 44 -9.50 -23.39 12.79
C ILE A 44 -10.24 -22.08 12.46
N GLY A 45 -10.04 -21.03 13.26
CA GLY A 45 -10.64 -19.72 13.03
C GLY A 45 -10.19 -19.10 11.70
N GLU A 46 -8.88 -19.11 11.46
CA GLU A 46 -8.24 -18.51 10.29
C GLU A 46 -8.05 -19.50 9.12
N ARG A 47 -8.77 -20.63 9.14
CA ARG A 47 -8.61 -21.70 8.14
C ARG A 47 -8.81 -21.24 6.70
N GLN A 48 -9.64 -20.22 6.51
CA GLN A 48 -9.90 -19.64 5.18
C GLN A 48 -8.62 -19.04 4.61
N VAL A 49 -7.99 -18.13 5.37
CA VAL A 49 -6.75 -17.45 4.99
C VAL A 49 -5.58 -18.44 4.86
N PHE A 50 -5.43 -19.39 5.79
CA PHE A 50 -4.27 -20.29 5.80
C PHE A 50 -4.35 -21.47 4.83
N PHE A 51 -5.54 -22.00 4.55
CA PHE A 51 -5.67 -23.29 3.85
C PHE A 51 -6.61 -23.29 2.63
N LEU A 52 -7.53 -22.33 2.50
CA LEU A 52 -8.60 -22.40 1.49
C LEU A 52 -8.53 -21.30 0.43
N LEU A 53 -8.25 -20.06 0.83
CA LEU A 53 -8.21 -18.91 -0.05
C LEU A 53 -6.93 -18.89 -0.88
N LYS A 54 -7.03 -18.38 -2.10
CA LYS A 54 -5.84 -18.01 -2.88
C LYS A 54 -5.20 -16.79 -2.24
N PRO A 55 -3.88 -16.58 -2.40
CA PRO A 55 -3.19 -15.43 -1.80
C PRO A 55 -3.84 -14.07 -2.14
N THR A 56 -4.37 -13.89 -3.35
CA THR A 56 -5.08 -12.67 -3.75
C THR A 56 -6.40 -12.47 -3.00
N ASP A 57 -7.15 -13.56 -2.79
CA ASP A 57 -8.45 -13.52 -2.12
C ASP A 57 -8.26 -13.36 -0.61
N ALA A 58 -7.25 -14.03 -0.03
CA ALA A 58 -6.83 -13.87 1.36
C ALA A 58 -6.36 -12.44 1.65
N SER A 59 -5.59 -11.86 0.72
CA SER A 59 -5.16 -10.46 0.83
C SER A 59 -6.37 -9.53 0.77
N ALA A 60 -7.29 -9.72 -0.16
CA ALA A 60 -8.49 -8.86 -0.25
C ALA A 60 -9.32 -8.94 1.04
N ASP A 61 -9.54 -10.16 1.56
CA ASP A 61 -10.28 -10.38 2.81
C ASP A 61 -9.62 -9.66 4.00
N MET A 62 -8.29 -9.73 4.11
CA MET A 62 -7.51 -9.06 5.16
C MET A 62 -7.64 -7.52 5.12
N TYR A 63 -7.85 -6.95 3.93
CA TYR A 63 -8.02 -5.51 3.74
C TYR A 63 -9.49 -5.12 3.47
N PHE A 64 -10.44 -5.75 4.18
CA PHE A 64 -11.87 -5.43 4.14
C PHE A 64 -12.51 -5.55 2.75
N GLY A 65 -12.05 -6.52 1.96
CA GLY A 65 -12.48 -6.74 0.58
C GLY A 65 -11.84 -5.79 -0.43
N ASN A 66 -10.90 -4.92 -0.02
CA ASN A 66 -10.18 -4.07 -0.96
C ASN A 66 -9.11 -4.89 -1.67
N HIS A 67 -9.17 -4.87 -3.00
CA HIS A 67 -8.12 -5.43 -3.84
C HIS A 67 -7.06 -4.33 -3.99
N ILE A 68 -6.01 -4.38 -3.19
CA ILE A 68 -4.97 -3.34 -3.19
C ILE A 68 -3.71 -3.83 -3.94
N PHE A 69 -3.35 -5.11 -3.72
CA PHE A 69 -2.14 -5.71 -4.29
C PHE A 69 -2.30 -6.26 -5.72
N SER A 70 -3.47 -6.79 -6.09
CA SER A 70 -3.72 -7.32 -7.44
C SER A 70 -3.72 -6.21 -8.51
N GLU A 71 -4.13 -5.03 -8.09
CA GLU A 71 -4.30 -3.78 -8.82
C GLU A 71 -2.92 -3.24 -9.19
N ALA A 72 -2.01 -3.26 -8.21
CA ALA A 72 -0.61 -2.93 -8.40
C ALA A 72 0.04 -3.75 -9.52
N ILE A 73 -0.27 -5.05 -9.65
CA ILE A 73 0.26 -5.90 -10.75
C ILE A 73 -0.24 -5.41 -12.11
N THR A 74 -1.53 -5.11 -12.23
CA THR A 74 -2.15 -4.64 -13.47
C THR A 74 -1.54 -3.30 -13.92
N ILE A 75 -1.42 -2.36 -12.98
CA ILE A 75 -0.80 -1.04 -13.23
C ILE A 75 0.69 -1.21 -13.58
N SER A 76 1.41 -2.06 -12.86
CA SER A 76 2.83 -2.31 -13.10
C SER A 76 3.08 -2.86 -14.50
N ASN A 77 2.27 -3.81 -14.95
CA ASN A 77 2.34 -4.33 -16.31
C ASN A 77 2.09 -3.24 -17.36
N TYR A 78 1.12 -2.36 -17.12
CA TYR A 78 0.87 -1.22 -17.99
C TYR A 78 2.09 -0.29 -18.05
N ILE A 79 2.66 0.07 -16.90
CA ILE A 79 3.87 0.91 -16.82
C ILE A 79 5.02 0.26 -17.57
N THR A 80 5.29 -1.03 -17.35
CA THR A 80 6.37 -1.77 -18.01
C THR A 80 6.26 -1.71 -19.53
N ASN A 81 5.04 -1.86 -20.07
CA ASN A 81 4.80 -1.86 -21.51
C ASN A 81 4.82 -0.46 -22.15
N HIS A 82 4.79 0.62 -21.35
CA HIS A 82 4.66 2.00 -21.83
C HIS A 82 5.78 2.94 -21.34
N SER A 83 6.86 2.39 -20.78
CA SER A 83 8.05 3.12 -20.33
C SER A 83 9.33 2.31 -20.57
N LYS A 84 10.48 2.98 -20.59
CA LYS A 84 11.80 2.37 -20.64
C LYS A 84 12.22 1.91 -19.24
N ALA A 85 13.09 0.90 -19.17
CA ALA A 85 13.64 0.40 -17.90
C ALA A 85 14.40 1.47 -17.08
N THR A 86 14.95 2.48 -17.76
CA THR A 86 15.65 3.62 -17.15
C THR A 86 14.73 4.73 -16.67
N ASP A 87 13.45 4.69 -17.06
CA ASP A 87 12.51 5.73 -16.66
C ASP A 87 12.16 5.58 -15.18
N ARG A 88 11.93 6.72 -14.53
CA ARG A 88 11.53 6.79 -13.13
C ARG A 88 10.04 7.05 -13.01
N ILE A 89 9.42 6.48 -12.00
CA ILE A 89 8.00 6.69 -11.71
C ILE A 89 7.84 7.29 -10.31
N LEU A 90 6.64 7.76 -10.00
CA LEU A 90 6.26 8.19 -8.67
C LEU A 90 4.94 7.53 -8.30
N VAL A 91 4.94 6.84 -7.17
CA VAL A 91 3.73 6.40 -6.49
C VAL A 91 3.46 7.38 -5.36
N VAL A 92 2.30 8.03 -5.43
CA VAL A 92 1.77 8.91 -4.40
C VAL A 92 0.76 8.09 -3.61
N GLY A 93 1.26 7.48 -2.54
CA GLY A 93 0.47 6.73 -1.58
C GLY A 93 1.16 5.48 -1.04
N SER A 94 0.36 4.50 -0.62
CA SER A 94 0.81 3.34 0.18
C SER A 94 1.20 2.12 -0.63
N GLU A 95 1.44 2.26 -1.94
CA GLU A 95 1.61 1.14 -2.89
C GLU A 95 3.04 1.02 -3.48
N PRO A 96 4.09 0.93 -2.64
CA PRO A 96 5.49 0.89 -3.10
C PRO A 96 5.81 -0.36 -3.93
N GLU A 97 5.03 -1.44 -3.82
CA GLU A 97 5.22 -2.67 -4.58
C GLU A 97 5.22 -2.45 -6.10
N ILE A 98 4.58 -1.38 -6.59
CA ILE A 98 4.56 -1.03 -8.02
C ILE A 98 5.97 -0.82 -8.55
N TYR A 99 6.87 -0.21 -7.78
CA TYR A 99 8.26 -0.02 -8.21
C TYR A 99 8.95 -1.36 -8.51
N PHE A 100 8.65 -2.38 -7.71
CA PHE A 100 9.24 -3.71 -7.81
C PHE A 100 8.61 -4.51 -8.95
N TYR A 101 7.28 -4.55 -9.04
CA TYR A 101 6.58 -5.27 -10.11
C TYR A 101 6.82 -4.65 -11.48
N SER A 102 6.86 -3.31 -11.57
CA SER A 102 7.16 -2.62 -12.84
C SER A 102 8.66 -2.61 -13.16
N GLN A 103 9.52 -2.93 -12.19
CA GLN A 103 10.97 -2.77 -12.29
C GLN A 103 11.32 -1.35 -12.76
N ARG A 104 10.73 -0.34 -12.12
CA ARG A 104 11.02 1.07 -12.35
C ARG A 104 11.50 1.72 -11.07
N GLN A 105 12.55 2.51 -11.21
CA GLN A 105 13.08 3.24 -10.06
C GLN A 105 12.12 4.34 -9.62
N SER A 106 12.07 4.59 -8.31
CA SER A 106 11.39 5.76 -7.80
C SER A 106 12.09 7.04 -8.23
N SER A 107 11.30 8.10 -8.43
CA SER A 107 11.79 9.45 -8.67
C SER A 107 12.35 10.10 -7.40
N THR A 108 12.10 9.53 -6.23
CA THR A 108 12.65 9.99 -4.95
C THR A 108 13.16 8.83 -4.10
N ALA A 109 13.93 9.13 -3.05
CA ALA A 109 14.33 8.16 -2.03
C ALA A 109 13.14 7.69 -1.15
N TYR A 110 12.01 8.40 -1.22
CA TYR A 110 10.80 8.16 -0.42
C TYR A 110 9.83 7.30 -1.24
N ILE A 111 9.90 5.98 -1.06
CA ILE A 111 9.06 5.03 -1.81
C ILE A 111 7.63 4.92 -1.26
N TYR A 112 7.36 5.48 -0.08
CA TYR A 112 6.04 5.69 0.51
C TYR A 112 6.02 7.03 1.25
N ASP A 113 4.84 7.62 1.45
CA ASP A 113 4.65 9.02 1.82
C ASP A 113 4.35 9.27 3.31
N PHE A 114 4.08 8.24 4.12
CA PHE A 114 3.87 8.38 5.59
C PHE A 114 4.93 9.25 6.30
N PRO A 115 6.24 9.07 6.07
CA PRO A 115 7.26 9.87 6.74
C PRO A 115 7.30 11.34 6.26
N LEU A 116 6.55 11.70 5.22
CA LEU A 116 6.45 13.07 4.72
C LEU A 116 5.26 13.82 5.35
N VAL A 117 4.34 13.09 5.99
CA VAL A 117 3.10 13.66 6.55
C VAL A 117 3.06 13.61 8.08
N GLU A 118 3.71 12.62 8.69
CA GLU A 118 3.79 12.46 10.14
C GLU A 118 4.43 13.65 10.85
N ASN A 119 4.07 13.86 12.13
CA ASN A 119 4.62 14.95 12.91
C ASN A 119 5.97 14.54 13.54
N HIS A 120 7.07 14.97 12.94
CA HIS A 120 8.42 14.79 13.49
C HIS A 120 9.34 15.94 13.05
N SER A 121 10.47 16.11 13.75
CA SER A 121 11.39 17.23 13.56
C SER A 121 12.06 17.32 12.19
N MET A 122 12.10 16.23 11.44
CA MET A 122 12.75 16.17 10.11
C MET A 122 11.78 16.38 8.95
N LYS A 123 10.47 16.52 9.21
CA LYS A 123 9.43 16.54 8.18
C LYS A 123 9.73 17.57 7.08
N ASP A 124 10.00 18.81 7.47
CA ASP A 124 10.22 19.90 6.52
C ASP A 124 11.44 19.67 5.63
N SER A 125 12.53 19.13 6.21
CA SER A 125 13.73 18.78 5.45
C SER A 125 13.47 17.64 4.46
N MET A 126 12.70 16.63 4.87
CA MET A 126 12.36 15.49 4.03
C MET A 126 11.42 15.89 2.88
N VAL A 127 10.43 16.75 3.15
CA VAL A 127 9.55 17.31 2.11
C VAL A 127 10.35 18.16 1.12
N HIS A 128 11.29 18.98 1.59
CA HIS A 128 12.16 19.77 0.72
C HIS A 128 13.03 18.88 -0.18
N GLU A 129 13.66 17.85 0.39
CA GLU A 129 14.45 16.88 -0.38
C GLU A 129 13.59 16.12 -1.40
N PHE A 130 12.41 15.65 -0.99
CA PHE A 130 11.44 14.99 -1.86
C PHE A 130 11.09 15.86 -3.07
N THR A 131 10.74 17.13 -2.85
CA THR A 131 10.42 18.07 -3.94
C THR A 131 11.61 18.31 -4.85
N ASN A 132 12.81 18.51 -4.30
CA ASN A 132 14.02 18.70 -5.11
C ASN A 132 14.31 17.48 -6.00
N GLN A 133 14.16 16.27 -5.47
CA GLN A 133 14.36 15.04 -6.24
C GLN A 133 13.32 14.86 -7.34
N LEU A 134 12.05 15.21 -7.09
CA LEU A 134 11.02 15.20 -8.13
C LEU A 134 11.34 16.17 -9.27
N MET A 135 11.78 17.39 -8.94
CA MET A 135 12.17 18.39 -9.93
C MET A 135 13.45 18.03 -10.68
N LEU A 136 14.31 17.19 -10.11
CA LEU A 136 15.50 16.69 -10.83
C LEU A 136 15.15 15.54 -11.77
N HIS A 137 14.44 14.54 -11.25
CA HIS A 137 14.24 13.27 -11.94
C HIS A 137 13.03 13.22 -12.87
N HIS A 138 12.02 14.06 -12.65
CA HIS A 138 10.79 14.16 -13.43
C HIS A 138 10.15 12.80 -13.82
N PRO A 139 9.23 12.25 -13.01
CA PRO A 139 8.64 10.95 -13.28
C PRO A 139 7.98 10.87 -14.67
N ILE A 140 8.16 9.75 -15.38
CA ILE A 140 7.42 9.49 -16.62
C ILE A 140 5.96 9.10 -16.32
N PHE A 141 5.74 8.44 -15.18
CA PHE A 141 4.43 8.03 -14.67
C PHE A 141 4.26 8.48 -13.23
N VAL A 142 3.06 8.98 -12.92
CA VAL A 142 2.61 9.32 -11.58
C VAL A 142 1.36 8.49 -11.28
N ILE A 143 1.41 7.70 -10.21
CA ILE A 143 0.35 6.82 -9.77
C ILE A 143 -0.20 7.41 -8.47
N ASN A 144 -1.41 7.93 -8.51
CA ASN A 144 -2.10 8.47 -7.34
C ASN A 144 -3.02 7.41 -6.78
N THR A 145 -2.78 6.97 -5.54
CA THR A 145 -3.58 5.93 -4.88
C THR A 145 -4.39 6.58 -3.78
N LYS A 146 -5.66 6.83 -4.05
CA LYS A 146 -6.60 7.48 -3.12
C LYS A 146 -6.97 6.47 -2.05
N SER A 147 -6.19 6.50 -0.97
CA SER A 147 -6.34 5.55 0.12
C SER A 147 -7.08 6.19 1.28
N HIS A 148 -7.95 5.43 1.94
CA HIS A 148 -8.78 5.93 3.04
C HIS A 148 -8.03 6.07 4.37
N TRP A 149 -6.72 5.73 4.43
CA TRP A 149 -5.97 5.65 5.69
C TRP A 149 -5.47 7.00 6.23
N TYR A 150 -5.44 8.07 5.42
CA TYR A 150 -5.02 9.41 5.85
C TYR A 150 -5.57 10.50 4.93
N ASP A 151 -5.42 11.74 5.38
CA ASP A 151 -5.95 12.93 4.72
C ASP A 151 -5.22 13.20 3.38
N GLU A 152 -5.98 13.30 2.29
CA GLU A 152 -5.50 13.41 0.90
C GLU A 152 -4.83 14.77 0.59
N TRP A 153 -4.68 15.66 1.57
CA TRP A 153 -4.07 16.98 1.39
C TRP A 153 -2.67 16.88 0.77
N PHE A 154 -1.85 15.91 1.20
CA PHE A 154 -0.49 15.76 0.71
C PHE A 154 -0.47 15.31 -0.75
N HIS A 155 -1.34 14.36 -1.12
CA HIS A 155 -1.50 13.90 -2.50
C HIS A 155 -1.89 15.06 -3.40
N THR A 156 -2.93 15.80 -2.98
CA THR A 156 -3.41 17.00 -3.68
C THR A 156 -2.30 18.04 -3.81
N TRP A 157 -1.50 18.24 -2.76
CA TRP A 157 -0.39 19.19 -2.77
C TRP A 157 0.69 18.78 -3.77
N VAL A 158 1.18 17.53 -3.73
CA VAL A 158 2.19 17.02 -4.68
C VAL A 158 1.70 17.11 -6.12
N LEU A 159 0.48 16.64 -6.38
CA LEU A 159 -0.07 16.62 -7.74
C LEU A 159 -0.26 18.03 -8.30
N ASN A 160 -0.77 18.97 -7.52
CA ASN A 160 -1.14 20.31 -8.03
C ASN A 160 -0.03 21.36 -7.92
N ASN A 161 0.79 21.30 -6.87
CA ASN A 161 1.77 22.36 -6.57
C ASN A 161 3.21 21.97 -6.92
N VAL A 162 3.52 20.67 -6.98
CA VAL A 162 4.87 20.20 -7.33
C VAL A 162 4.90 19.72 -8.78
N LEU A 163 3.97 18.86 -9.17
CA LEU A 163 3.99 18.21 -10.47
C LEU A 163 3.15 18.93 -11.54
N TYR A 164 2.29 19.87 -11.13
CA TYR A 164 1.33 20.53 -12.01
C TYR A 164 0.59 19.52 -12.91
N ILE A 165 -0.01 18.51 -12.28
CA ILE A 165 -0.44 17.26 -12.93
C ILE A 165 -1.31 17.49 -14.18
N ASN A 166 -2.17 18.50 -14.16
CA ASN A 166 -3.07 18.80 -15.28
C ASN A 166 -2.37 19.46 -16.49
N SER A 167 -1.28 20.22 -16.27
CA SER A 167 -0.54 20.86 -17.35
C SER A 167 0.54 19.94 -17.91
N GLU A 168 1.26 19.20 -17.06
CA GLU A 168 2.44 18.43 -17.46
C GLU A 168 2.15 16.95 -17.77
N TYR A 169 1.01 16.42 -17.33
CA TYR A 169 0.66 15.00 -17.48
C TYR A 169 -0.71 14.80 -18.12
N ASP A 170 -0.83 13.69 -18.83
CA ASP A 170 -2.10 13.16 -19.32
C ASP A 170 -2.58 12.06 -18.39
N LEU A 171 -3.85 12.08 -18.02
CA LEU A 171 -4.50 10.89 -17.47
C LEU A 171 -4.45 9.78 -18.54
N LYS A 172 -4.05 8.57 -18.16
CA LYS A 172 -4.05 7.39 -19.05
C LYS A 172 -4.97 6.27 -18.57
N GLY A 173 -5.33 6.29 -17.29
CA GLY A 173 -6.33 5.37 -16.78
C GLY A 173 -6.63 5.65 -15.33
N PHE A 174 -7.65 4.96 -14.84
CA PHE A 174 -8.04 4.98 -13.44
C PHE A 174 -8.62 3.64 -13.04
N CYS A 175 -8.64 3.39 -11.74
CA CYS A 175 -9.30 2.25 -11.13
C CYS A 175 -10.43 2.74 -10.22
N TYR A 176 -11.56 2.06 -10.25
CA TYR A 176 -12.67 2.33 -9.34
C TYR A 176 -13.30 1.03 -8.85
N CYS A 177 -13.87 1.08 -7.65
CA CYS A 177 -14.62 -0.05 -7.11
C CYS A 177 -16.06 -0.02 -7.62
N ASN A 178 -16.52 -1.13 -8.20
CA ASN A 178 -17.89 -1.26 -8.68
C ASN A 178 -18.87 -1.61 -7.54
N GLU A 179 -20.17 -1.65 -7.84
CA GLU A 179 -21.22 -1.94 -6.85
C GLU A 179 -21.14 -3.35 -6.24
N LYS A 180 -20.39 -4.25 -6.86
CA LYS A 180 -20.16 -5.62 -6.40
C LYS A 180 -18.87 -5.76 -5.58
N GLY A 181 -18.19 -4.64 -5.26
CA GLY A 181 -16.93 -4.65 -4.53
C GLY A 181 -15.73 -5.09 -5.37
N LYS A 182 -15.85 -5.09 -6.71
CA LYS A 182 -14.77 -5.47 -7.62
C LYS A 182 -14.15 -4.25 -8.26
N ASP A 183 -12.83 -4.23 -8.28
CA ASP A 183 -12.04 -3.17 -8.87
C ASP A 183 -11.98 -3.31 -10.40
N ILE A 184 -12.24 -2.19 -11.08
CA ILE A 184 -12.31 -2.10 -12.53
C ILE A 184 -11.31 -1.06 -13.02
N PHE A 185 -10.42 -1.52 -13.90
CA PHE A 185 -9.49 -0.67 -14.63
C PHE A 185 -10.10 -0.17 -15.92
N ILE A 186 -10.04 1.15 -16.11
CA ILE A 186 -10.39 1.80 -17.38
C ILE A 186 -9.17 2.57 -17.87
N TRP A 187 -8.67 2.17 -19.04
CA TRP A 187 -7.61 2.88 -19.76
C TRP A 187 -8.24 3.91 -20.70
N THR A 188 -8.09 5.19 -20.37
CA THR A 188 -8.73 6.30 -21.05
C THR A 188 -8.01 7.60 -20.72
N ASN A 189 -8.15 8.59 -21.61
CA ASN A 189 -7.62 9.93 -21.38
C ASN A 189 -8.58 10.85 -20.62
N SER A 190 -9.78 10.37 -20.24
CA SER A 190 -10.79 11.16 -19.53
C SER A 190 -11.64 10.33 -18.57
N ILE A 191 -11.96 10.91 -17.41
CA ILE A 191 -12.93 10.36 -16.45
C ILE A 191 -14.29 10.91 -16.82
N ASN A 192 -15.03 10.19 -17.68
CA ASN A 192 -16.41 10.50 -17.97
C ASN A 192 -17.32 9.52 -17.21
N ASN A 193 -18.37 10.03 -16.58
CA ASN A 193 -19.45 9.25 -15.96
C ASN A 193 -19.11 8.44 -14.70
N ILE A 194 -17.97 8.66 -14.04
CA ILE A 194 -17.65 7.99 -12.77
C ILE A 194 -17.50 9.02 -11.64
N PRO A 195 -18.25 8.85 -10.51
CA PRO A 195 -18.10 9.71 -9.35
C PRO A 195 -16.67 9.68 -8.80
N LYS A 196 -16.07 10.86 -8.57
CA LYS A 196 -14.68 10.97 -8.09
C LYS A 196 -14.41 10.21 -6.78
N ASN A 197 -15.41 10.11 -5.91
CA ASN A 197 -15.32 9.41 -4.63
C ASN A 197 -15.28 7.88 -4.75
N LYS A 198 -15.54 7.31 -5.94
CA LYS A 198 -15.38 5.87 -6.23
C LYS A 198 -14.02 5.54 -6.84
N ILE A 199 -13.26 6.56 -7.26
CA ILE A 199 -11.96 6.37 -7.89
C ILE A 199 -10.95 6.05 -6.80
N LEU A 200 -10.34 4.88 -6.92
CA LEU A 200 -9.33 4.37 -6.01
C LEU A 200 -7.92 4.74 -6.51
N TRP A 201 -7.71 4.73 -7.84
CA TRP A 201 -6.38 4.97 -8.43
C TRP A 201 -6.49 5.84 -9.66
N GLU A 202 -5.52 6.72 -9.88
CA GLU A 202 -5.35 7.51 -11.10
C GLU A 202 -3.92 7.34 -11.64
N ILE A 203 -3.80 7.06 -12.93
CA ILE A 203 -2.51 6.83 -13.60
C ILE A 203 -2.30 7.95 -14.60
N TYR A 204 -1.23 8.71 -14.38
CA TYR A 204 -0.85 9.84 -15.22
C TYR A 204 0.47 9.56 -15.92
N LYS A 205 0.56 9.91 -17.19
CA LYS A 205 1.80 9.83 -17.98
C LYS A 205 2.24 11.24 -18.37
N LYS A 206 3.54 11.54 -18.23
CA LYS A 206 4.09 12.83 -18.62
C LYS A 206 3.82 13.08 -20.11
N LYS A 207 3.39 14.29 -20.45
CA LYS A 207 3.20 14.70 -21.85
C LYS A 207 4.53 14.68 -22.58
N GLU A 208 4.51 14.23 -23.83
CA GLU A 208 5.67 14.41 -24.69
C GLU A 208 5.83 15.90 -24.94
N THR A 209 6.93 16.48 -24.46
CA THR A 209 7.28 17.85 -24.79
C THR A 209 7.54 17.87 -26.29
N GLU A 210 6.68 18.50 -27.09
CA GLU A 210 7.05 18.89 -28.44
C GLU A 210 8.31 19.74 -28.31
N MET A 211 9.46 19.17 -28.61
CA MET A 211 10.64 19.98 -28.87
C MET A 211 10.26 20.88 -30.02
N LYS A 212 9.99 22.16 -29.73
CA LYS A 212 10.06 23.21 -30.73
C LYS A 212 11.40 23.03 -31.41
N LYS A 213 11.39 22.47 -32.63
CA LYS A 213 12.54 22.45 -33.51
C LYS A 213 12.99 23.91 -33.61
N ILE A 214 14.12 24.22 -33.00
CA ILE A 214 14.88 25.44 -33.25
C ILE A 214 15.48 25.30 -34.64
#